data_AF-A0A1Q7PIK4-F1
#
_entry.id   AF-A0A1Q7PIK4-F1
#
_cell.length_a   1.000
_cell.length_b   1.000
_cell.length_c   1.000
_cell.angle_alpha   90.00
_cell.angle_beta   90.00
_cell.angle_gamma   90.00
#
_symmetry.space_group_name_H-M   'P 1'
#
loop_
_entity.id
_entity.type
_entity.pdbx_description
1 polymer ?
#
loop_
_entity_poly.entity_id
_entity_poly.type
_entity_poly.pdbx_seq_one_letter_code
_entity_poly.pdbx_strand_id
1 'polypeptide(L)' 'MERIPIETESIELAAFLKWAQVVGTGGQAKMLIQSRRVKVNGQVELRRGRTLVPGDRVEVGARVLEVVGS' A
#
# COMPACT_ATOMS: atom_id res chain seq x y z
N MET A 1 -4.78 -8.30 -10.56
CA MET A 1 -3.61 -7.96 -9.72
C MET A 1 -2.82 -6.93 -10.51
N GLU A 2 -2.58 -5.77 -9.93
CA GLU A 2 -1.95 -4.62 -10.59
C GLU A 2 -0.52 -4.48 -10.03
N ARG A 3 0.47 -4.36 -10.91
CA ARG A 3 1.87 -4.21 -10.52
C ARG A 3 2.22 -2.74 -10.48
N ILE A 4 2.71 -2.28 -9.33
CA ILE A 4 3.05 -0.89 -9.08
C ILE A 4 4.57 -0.79 -8.93
N PRO A 5 5.28 -0.26 -9.93
CA PRO A 5 6.72 -0.07 -9.82
C PRO A 5 7.05 1.02 -8.81
N ILE A 6 8.09 0.78 -8.02
CA ILE A 6 8.70 1.77 -7.14
C ILE A 6 10.14 2.03 -7.59
N GLU A 7 10.55 3.29 -7.56
CA GLU A 7 11.91 3.72 -7.96
C GLU A 7 12.93 3.60 -6.82
N THR A 8 12.48 3.16 -5.65
CA THR A 8 13.27 3.01 -4.42
C THR A 8 13.32 1.56 -3.99
N GLU A 9 14.30 1.20 -3.15
CA GLU A 9 14.38 -0.17 -2.58
C GLU A 9 13.16 -0.52 -1.71
N SER A 10 12.51 0.50 -1.15
CA SER A 10 11.31 0.34 -0.33
C SER A 10 10.46 1.61 -0.31
N ILE A 11 9.20 1.48 0.09
CA ILE A 11 8.25 2.58 0.21
C ILE A 11 7.34 2.40 1.43
N GLU A 12 6.96 3.47 2.12
CA GLU A 12 5.96 3.36 3.20
C GLU A 12 4.56 3.09 2.65
N LEU A 13 3.74 2.29 3.35
CA LEU A 13 2.39 1.93 2.95
C LEU A 13 1.52 3.14 2.62
N ALA A 14 1.56 4.21 3.43
CA ALA A 14 0.79 5.42 3.13
C ALA A 14 1.26 6.12 1.84
N ALA A 15 2.57 6.16 1.60
CA ALA A 15 3.14 6.73 0.38
C ALA A 15 2.79 5.86 -0.84
N PHE A 16 2.87 4.54 -0.69
CA PHE A 16 2.50 3.57 -1.72
C PHE A 16 1.03 3.68 -2.13
N LEU A 17 0.11 3.79 -1.16
CA LEU A 17 -1.32 3.96 -1.47
C LEU A 17 -1.60 5.25 -2.26
N LYS A 18 -0.84 6.32 -1.97
CA LYS A 18 -0.90 7.55 -2.75
C LYS A 18 -0.28 7.37 -4.15
N TRP A 19 0.89 6.75 -4.22
CA TRP A 19 1.62 6.48 -5.46
C TRP A 19 0.76 5.66 -6.44
N ALA A 20 0.15 4.58 -5.95
CA ALA A 20 -0.77 3.71 -6.69
C ALA A 20 -2.17 4.32 -6.96
N GLN A 21 -2.36 5.62 -6.69
CA GLN A 21 -3.61 6.35 -6.86
C GLN A 21 -4.82 5.68 -6.16
N VAL A 22 -4.59 5.00 -5.03
CA VAL A 22 -5.66 4.44 -4.19
C VAL A 22 -6.30 5.55 -3.35
N VAL A 23 -5.50 6.53 -2.95
CA VAL A 23 -5.92 7.71 -2.21
C VAL A 23 -5.27 8.96 -2.79
N GLY A 24 -5.89 10.12 -2.61
CA GLY A 24 -5.37 11.41 -3.06
C GLY A 24 -4.49 12.12 -2.02
N THR A 25 -4.64 11.82 -0.73
CA THR A 25 -3.89 12.50 0.35
C THR A 25 -3.38 11.54 1.42
N GLY A 26 -2.37 11.99 2.17
CA GLY A 26 -1.85 11.24 3.33
C GLY A 26 -2.88 11.08 4.46
N GLY A 27 -3.81 12.03 4.61
CA GLY A 27 -4.94 11.92 5.55
C GLY A 27 -5.90 10.79 5.18
N GLN A 28 -6.20 10.66 3.88
CA GLN A 28 -7.02 9.55 3.38
C GLN A 28 -6.32 8.20 3.56
N ALA A 29 -5.01 8.10 3.30
CA ALA A 29 -4.23 6.89 3.61
C ALA A 29 -4.37 6.50 5.08
N LYS A 30 -4.18 7.45 6.01
CA LYS A 30 -4.33 7.20 7.44
C LYS A 30 -5.71 6.65 7.78
N MET A 31 -6.79 7.30 7.31
CA MET A 31 -8.15 6.84 7.59
C MET A 31 -8.41 5.45 7.03
N LEU A 32 -8.00 5.18 5.80
CA LEU A 32 -8.20 3.89 5.13
C LEU A 32 -7.49 2.75 5.87
N ILE A 33 -6.24 2.96 6.26
CA ILE A 33 -5.43 2.00 7.02
C ILE A 33 -6.06 1.76 8.41
N GLN A 34 -6.39 2.83 9.15
CA GLN A 34 -7.01 2.70 10.48
C GLN A 34 -8.41 2.08 10.44
N SER A 35 -9.11 2.17 9.31
CA SER A 35 -10.43 1.54 9.11
C SER A 35 -10.39 0.01 8.91
N ARG A 36 -9.22 -0.64 9.05
CA ARG A 36 -9.02 -2.09 8.84
C ARG A 36 -9.34 -2.55 7.41
N ARG A 37 -9.30 -1.64 6.44
CA ARG A 37 -9.63 -1.91 5.03
C ARG A 37 -8.42 -2.23 4.15
N VAL A 38 -7.23 -2.23 4.74
CA VAL A 38 -5.96 -2.52 4.05
C VAL A 38 -5.39 -3.81 4.62
N LYS A 39 -4.97 -4.71 3.74
CA LYS A 39 -4.16 -5.87 4.11
C LYS A 39 -2.81 -5.81 3.42
N VAL A 40 -1.77 -6.24 4.10
CA VAL A 40 -0.44 -6.47 3.55
C VAL A 40 -0.12 -7.95 3.74
N ASN A 41 0.17 -8.66 2.66
CA ASN A 41 0.46 -10.09 2.66
C ASN A 41 -0.62 -10.92 3.38
N GLY A 42 -1.89 -10.59 3.14
CA GLY A 42 -3.05 -11.27 3.72
C GLY A 42 -3.41 -10.86 5.15
N GLN A 43 -2.59 -10.06 5.83
CA GLN A 43 -2.85 -9.59 7.20
C GLN A 43 -3.34 -8.15 7.22
N VAL A 44 -4.35 -7.86 8.04
CA VAL A 44 -4.82 -6.48 8.24
C VAL A 44 -3.70 -5.63 8.82
N GLU A 45 -3.33 -4.56 8.13
CA GLU A 45 -2.28 -3.64 8.58
C GLU A 45 -2.91 -2.31 9.02
N LEU A 46 -2.48 -1.81 10.17
CA LEU A 46 -2.98 -0.58 10.80
C LEU A 46 -1.90 0.51 10.89
N ARG A 47 -0.65 0.17 10.58
CA ARG A 47 0.50 1.07 10.63
C ARG A 47 0.70 1.69 9.26
N ARG A 48 0.51 3.02 9.21
CA ARG A 48 0.77 3.81 8.00
C ARG A 48 2.24 3.80 7.55
N GLY A 49 3.16 3.70 8.52
CA GLY A 49 4.60 3.64 8.29
C GLY A 49 5.13 2.22 8.12
N ARG A 50 4.26 1.26 7.75
CA ARG A 50 4.72 -0.07 7.34
C ARG A 50 5.56 0.10 6.07
N THR A 51 6.85 -0.23 6.14
CA THR A 51 7.71 -0.31 4.97
C THR A 51 7.30 -1.50 4.10
N LEU A 52 7.15 -1.25 2.81
CA LEU A 52 6.90 -2.23 1.77
C LEU A 52 8.12 -2.37 0.88
N VAL A 53 8.38 -3.60 0.43
CA VAL A 53 9.48 -3.95 -0.48
C VAL A 53 8.94 -4.69 -1.71
N PRO A 54 9.70 -4.76 -2.81
CA PRO A 54 9.31 -5.58 -3.96
C PRO A 54 8.89 -7.01 -3.56
N GLY A 55 7.75 -7.47 -4.07
CA GLY A 55 7.11 -8.73 -3.71
C GLY A 55 6.01 -8.59 -2.64
N ASP A 56 5.94 -7.48 -1.91
CA ASP A 56 4.82 -7.24 -0.99
C ASP A 56 3.51 -7.05 -1.75
N ARG A 57 2.44 -7.64 -1.21
CA ARG A 57 1.08 -7.59 -1.76
C ARG A 57 0.18 -6.74 -0.86
N VAL A 58 -0.39 -5.69 -1.41
CA VAL A 58 -1.32 -4.78 -0.72
C VAL A 58 -2.72 -4.98 -1.27
N GLU A 59 -3.67 -5.30 -0.39
CA GLU A 59 -5.08 -5.47 -0.75
C GLU A 59 -5.92 -4.35 -0.15
N VAL A 60 -6.74 -3.72 -1.00
CA VAL A 60 -7.66 -2.65 -0.61
C VAL A 60 -9.01 -2.89 -1.29
N GLY A 61 -9.99 -3.38 -0.52
CA GLY A 61 -11.28 -3.78 -1.09
C GLY A 61 -11.11 -4.88 -2.14
N ALA A 62 -11.55 -4.62 -3.38
CA ALA A 62 -11.38 -5.54 -4.52
C ALA A 62 -10.05 -5.35 -5.27
N ARG A 63 -9.27 -4.31 -4.97
CA ARG A 63 -7.97 -4.06 -5.61
C ARG A 63 -6.88 -4.86 -4.91
N VAL A 64 -6.02 -5.47 -5.72
CA VAL A 64 -4.84 -6.21 -5.28
C VAL A 64 -3.65 -5.61 -6.02
N LEU A 65 -2.73 -5.02 -5.26
CA LEU A 65 -1.54 -4.34 -5.74
C LEU A 65 -0.31 -5.16 -5.35
N GLU A 66 0.64 -5.29 -6.26
CA GLU A 66 1.94 -5.90 -6.02
C GLU A 66 3.01 -4.82 -6.14
N VAL A 67 3.88 -4.71 -5.14
CA VAL A 67 5.05 -3.85 -5.20
C VAL A 67 6.08 -4.53 -6.10
N VAL A 68 6.52 -3.86 -7.16
CA VAL A 68 7.61 -4.36 -8.01
C VAL A 68 8.75 -3.36 -8.02
N GLY A 69 9.99 -3.84 -8.00
CA GLY A 69 11.15 -2.99 -8.24
C GLY A 69 11.20 -2.59 -9.71
N SER A 70 11.45 -1.32 -9.99
CA SER A 70 11.78 -0.83 -11.34
C SER A 70 13.10 -1.38 -11.83
#